data_AF-A0A376NSU7-F1
#
_entry.id   AF-A0A376NSU7-F1
#
_cell.length_a   1.000
_cell.length_b   1.000
_cell.length_c   1.000
_cell.angle_alpha   90.00
_cell.angle_beta   90.00
_cell.angle_gamma   90.00
#
_symmetry.space_group_name_H-M   'P 1'
#
loop_
_entity.id
_entity.type
_entity.pdbx_description
1 polymer ?
#
loop_
_entity_poly.entity_id
_entity_poly.type
_entity_poly.pdbx_seq_one_letter_code
_entity_poly.pdbx_strand_id
1 'polypeptide(L)'
;MLFSAEGKVVRFKESSVRAMGCNTTGVRGIRLGEGDKVVSLIVPRGDGAILTATQNGYGKRTAVAEYPTKSRATKGLSPLRLLNVMV
;
A
#
# COMPACT_ATOMS: atom_id res chain seq x y z
N MET A 1 -1.60 2.50 4.93
CA MET A 1 -1.65 2.03 3.53
C MET A 1 -0.32 1.43 3.18
N LEU A 2 -0.29 0.29 2.51
CA LEU A 2 0.94 -0.36 2.04
C LEU A 2 0.92 -0.41 0.52
N PHE A 3 2.03 -0.04 -0.11
CA PHE A 3 2.23 -0.02 -1.56
C PHE A 3 3.29 -1.03 -1.97
N SER A 4 3.03 -1.79 -3.03
CA SER A 4 3.96 -2.77 -3.58
C SER A 4 4.66 -2.29 -4.85
N ALA A 5 5.79 -2.91 -5.18
CA ALA A 5 6.58 -2.59 -6.38
C ALA A 5 5.77 -2.87 -7.66
N GLU A 6 4.88 -3.86 -7.66
CA GLU A 6 3.94 -4.14 -8.75
C GLU A 6 2.75 -3.16 -8.82
N GLY A 7 2.77 -2.08 -8.03
CA GLY A 7 1.72 -1.07 -8.04
C GLY A 7 0.43 -1.49 -7.33
N LYS A 8 0.47 -2.50 -6.47
CA LYS A 8 -0.67 -2.89 -5.63
C LYS A 8 -0.72 -2.05 -4.37
N VAL A 9 -1.92 -1.74 -3.90
CA VAL A 9 -2.15 -0.98 -2.67
C VAL A 9 -3.20 -1.66 -1.79
N VAL A 10 -2.94 -1.71 -0.49
CA VAL A 10 -3.96 -2.06 0.50
C VAL A 10 -4.12 -0.93 1.52
N ARG A 11 -5.38 -0.61 1.81
CA ARG A 11 -5.79 0.33 2.86
C ARG A 11 -6.71 -0.41 3.81
N PHE A 12 -6.34 -0.49 5.09
CA PHE A 12 -7.13 -1.10 6.14
C PHE A 12 -7.04 -0.24 7.41
N LYS A 13 -8.03 -0.37 8.30
CA LYS A 13 -8.01 0.32 9.61
C LYS A 13 -7.00 -0.33 10.54
N GLU A 14 -6.25 0.47 11.28
CA GLU A 14 -5.29 -0.01 12.27
C GLU A 14 -5.93 -0.97 13.28
N SER A 15 -7.17 -0.71 13.70
CA SER A 15 -7.92 -1.58 14.62
C SER A 15 -8.12 -3.02 14.15
N SER A 16 -7.84 -3.33 12.87
CA SER A 16 -7.80 -4.71 12.35
C SER A 16 -6.49 -5.46 12.67
N VAL A 17 -5.53 -4.79 13.29
CA VAL A 17 -4.25 -5.31 13.76
C VAL A 17 -4.21 -5.15 15.27
N ARG A 18 -4.07 -6.27 15.99
CA ARG A 18 -3.90 -6.25 17.44
C ARG A 18 -2.50 -5.75 17.81
N ALA A 19 -2.40 -5.04 18.94
CA ALA A 19 -1.11 -4.75 19.56
C ALA A 19 -0.42 -6.06 19.97
N MET A 20 0.91 -6.10 19.83
CA MET A 20 1.72 -7.28 20.15
C MET A 20 3.02 -6.83 20.84
N GLY A 21 3.62 -7.71 21.64
CA GLY A 21 4.89 -7.44 22.29
C GLY A 21 6.07 -7.38 21.31
N CYS A 22 7.18 -6.80 21.76
CA CYS A 22 8.37 -6.57 20.93
C CYS A 22 8.97 -7.85 20.34
N ASN A 23 8.92 -8.97 21.07
CA ASN A 23 9.47 -10.28 20.65
C ASN A 23 8.49 -11.09 19.79
N THR A 24 7.76 -10.45 18.87
CA THR A 24 6.80 -11.12 17.98
C THR A 24 7.09 -10.82 16.51
N THR A 25 6.66 -11.72 15.62
CA THR A 25 6.88 -11.60 14.17
C THR A 25 5.92 -10.62 13.48
N GLY A 26 4.80 -10.28 14.14
CA GLY A 26 3.76 -9.45 13.57
C GLY A 26 2.67 -10.22 12.81
N VAL A 27 1.85 -9.50 12.04
CA VAL A 27 0.78 -10.06 11.21
C VAL A 27 0.89 -9.56 9.77
N ARG A 28 0.35 -10.32 8.83
CA ARG A 28 0.34 -9.93 7.41
C ARG A 28 -0.58 -8.73 7.16
N GLY A 29 -0.01 -7.67 6.58
CA GLY A 29 -0.73 -6.46 6.16
C GLY A 29 -1.25 -6.52 4.70
N ILE A 30 -0.44 -7.01 3.76
CA ILE A 30 -0.77 -7.18 2.34
C ILE A 30 -0.33 -8.57 1.86
N ARG A 31 -1.06 -9.18 0.92
CA ARG A 31 -0.64 -10.41 0.25
C ARG A 31 0.07 -10.07 -1.06
N LEU A 32 1.38 -10.27 -1.06
CA LEU A 32 2.23 -10.03 -2.22
C LEU A 32 2.20 -11.21 -3.18
N GLY A 33 2.45 -10.93 -4.46
CA GLY A 33 2.75 -11.96 -5.46
C GLY A 33 4.15 -12.52 -5.28
N GLU A 34 4.53 -13.48 -6.13
CA GLU A 34 5.91 -13.98 -6.19
C GLU A 34 6.84 -12.86 -6.68
N GLY A 35 7.96 -12.62 -5.97
CA GLY A 35 8.91 -11.56 -6.30
C GLY A 35 8.47 -10.12 -5.95
N ASP A 36 7.20 -9.90 -5.61
CA ASP A 36 6.69 -8.59 -5.21
C ASP A 36 7.11 -8.24 -3.77
N LYS A 37 7.26 -6.95 -3.49
CA LYS A 37 7.68 -6.42 -2.19
C LYS A 37 6.97 -5.12 -1.88
N VAL A 38 6.77 -4.85 -0.58
CA VAL A 38 6.32 -3.53 -0.14
C VAL A 38 7.46 -2.53 -0.36
N VAL A 39 7.14 -1.41 -1.02
CA VAL A 39 8.08 -0.32 -1.30
C VAL A 39 7.79 0.91 -0.45
N SER A 40 6.58 1.03 0.11
CA SER A 40 6.22 2.17 0.93
C SER A 40 5.01 1.99 1.82
N LEU A 41 4.97 2.85 2.83
CA LEU A 41 3.94 2.92 3.85
C LEU A 41 3.47 4.38 3.99
N ILE A 42 2.16 4.59 3.91
CA ILE A 42 1.55 5.91 4.13
C ILE A 42 0.43 5.79 5.15
N VAL A 43 0.45 6.65 6.16
CA VAL A 43 -0.70 6.89 7.05
C VAL A 43 -1.39 8.15 6.54
N PRO A 44 -2.51 8.05 5.81
CA PRO A 44 -3.16 9.22 5.23
C PRO A 44 -3.69 10.13 6.36
N ARG A 45 -3.33 11.42 6.29
CA ARG A 45 -3.83 12.48 7.17
C ARG A 45 -4.35 13.62 6.28
N GLY A 46 -5.61 14.01 6.48
CA GLY A 46 -6.28 15.00 5.62
C GLY A 46 -6.56 14.49 4.20
N ASP A 47 -6.76 15.44 3.28
CA ASP A 47 -7.29 15.21 1.93
C ASP A 47 -6.24 15.31 0.82
N GLY A 48 -4.95 15.31 1.19
CA GLY A 48 -3.85 15.35 0.24
C GLY A 48 -3.91 14.18 -0.76
N ALA A 49 -3.49 14.43 -2.00
CA ALA A 49 -3.36 13.38 -3.01
C ALA A 49 -2.14 12.49 -2.74
N ILE A 50 -2.23 11.22 -3.13
CA ILE A 50 -1.09 10.32 -3.19
C ILE A 50 -0.41 10.49 -4.55
N LEU A 51 0.87 10.86 -4.53
CA LEU A 51 1.74 10.85 -5.69
C LEU A 51 2.48 9.52 -5.73
N THR A 52 2.47 8.88 -6.89
CA THR A 52 3.21 7.64 -7.14
C THR A 52 4.12 7.88 -8.32
N ALA A 53 5.38 7.44 -8.22
CA ALA A 53 6.36 7.47 -9.31
C ALA A 53 6.83 6.06 -9.68
N THR A 54 7.38 5.90 -10.88
CA THR A 54 7.99 4.65 -11.34
C THR A 54 9.46 4.88 -11.67
N GLN A 55 10.22 3.79 -11.76
CA GLN A 55 11.65 3.81 -12.14
C GLN A 55 11.92 4.53 -13.48
N ASN A 56 10.94 4.54 -14.38
CA ASN A 56 11.08 5.13 -15.71
C ASN A 56 10.61 6.60 -15.75
N GLY A 57 10.40 7.24 -14.60
CA GLY A 57 10.06 8.67 -14.52
C GLY A 57 8.58 8.98 -14.76
N TYR A 58 7.69 7.98 -14.83
CA TYR A 58 6.25 8.22 -14.90
C TYR A 58 5.69 8.46 -13.50
N GLY A 59 4.78 9.42 -13.38
CA GLY A 59 4.10 9.69 -12.13
C GLY A 59 2.60 9.94 -12.30
N LYS A 60 1.82 9.62 -11.26
CA LYS A 60 0.39 9.92 -11.19
C LYS A 60 0.03 10.42 -9.80
N ARG A 61 -0.82 11.44 -9.73
CA ARG A 61 -1.50 11.86 -8.50
C ARG A 61 -2.91 11.29 -8.49
N THR A 62 -3.31 10.72 -7.36
CA THR A 62 -4.64 10.12 -7.15
C THR A 62 -5.15 10.58 -5.79
N ALA A 63 -6.41 11.01 -5.69
CA ALA A 63 -6.94 11.50 -4.42
C ALA A 63 -7.00 10.35 -3.40
N VAL A 64 -6.75 10.63 -2.11
CA VAL A 64 -6.85 9.61 -1.04
C VAL A 64 -8.24 8.95 -0.99
N ALA A 65 -9.29 9.69 -1.34
CA ALA A 65 -10.66 9.18 -1.38
C ALA A 65 -10.86 8.05 -2.42
N GLU A 66 -10.08 8.03 -3.50
CA GLU A 66 -10.14 7.01 -4.55
C GLU A 66 -9.51 5.67 -4.10
N TYR A 67 -8.81 5.64 -2.97
CA TYR A 67 -8.28 4.42 -2.38
C TYR A 67 -9.27 3.82 -1.37
N PRO A 68 -10.09 2.83 -1.76
CA PRO A 68 -11.10 2.29 -0.87
C PRO A 68 -10.46 1.53 0.30
N THR A 69 -11.10 1.59 1.46
CA THR A 69 -10.71 0.79 2.61
C THR A 69 -11.21 -0.65 2.41
N LYS A 70 -10.30 -1.62 2.54
CA LYS A 70 -10.53 -3.07 2.41
C LYS A 70 -9.96 -3.80 3.63
N SER A 71 -10.15 -5.12 3.68
CA SER A 71 -9.52 -5.97 4.68
C SER A 71 -8.02 -6.10 4.47
N ARG A 72 -7.26 -6.21 5.57
CA ARG A 72 -5.83 -6.54 5.53
C ARG A 72 -5.59 -7.94 4.94
N ALA A 73 -4.33 -8.23 4.61
CA ALA A 73 -3.88 -9.50 4.04
C ALA A 73 -4.56 -9.89 2.71
N THR A 74 -5.20 -8.94 2.04
CA THR A 74 -5.72 -9.08 0.67
C THR A 74 -4.63 -8.76 -0.35
N LYS A 75 -4.84 -9.13 -1.62
CA LYS A 75 -3.89 -8.84 -2.72
C LYS A 75 -3.74 -7.33 -3.01
N GLY A 76 -4.63 -6.49 -2.48
CA GLY A 76 -4.67 -5.07 -2.81
C GLY A 76 -5.34 -4.78 -4.15
N LEU A 77 -5.53 -3.50 -4.43
CA LEU A 77 -6.05 -2.98 -5.70
C LEU A 77 -4.88 -2.40 -6.51
N SER A 78 -5.03 -2.30 -7.82
CA SER A 78 -4.02 -1.71 -8.70
C SER A 78 -4.52 -0.39 -9.28
N PRO A 79 -4.28 0.76 -8.61
CA PRO A 79 -4.69 2.09 -9.08
C PRO A 79 -3.85 2.60 -10.28
N LEU A 80 -2.69 1.98 -10.50
CA LEU A 80 -1.77 2.29 -11.58
C LEU A 80 -1.42 0.98 -12.31
N ARG A 81 -1.54 1.00 -13.64
CA ARG A 81 -1.16 -0.13 -14.51
C ARG A 81 0.27 0.06 -15.01
N LEU A 82 1.22 0.25 -14.10
CA LEU A 82 2.66 0.35 -14.40
C LEU A 82 3.44 -0.48 -13.39
N LEU A 83 4.44 -1.20 -13.88
CA LEU A 83 5.35 -2.00 -13.07
C LEU A 83 6.47 -1.10 -12.50
N ASN A 84 7.04 -1.49 -11.37
CA ASN A 84 8.18 -0.86 -10.70
C ASN A 84 7.89 0.52 -10.09
N VAL A 85 6.90 0.56 -9.20
CA VAL A 85 6.58 1.73 -8.38
C VAL A 85 7.66 1.99 -7.32
N MET A 86 8.12 3.24 -7.24
CA MET A 86 8.97 3.80 -6.19
C MET A 86 8.16 4.97 -5.64
N VAL A 87 7.52 4.80 -4.48
CA VAL A 87 6.68 5.87 -3.90
C VAL A 87 7.54 7.07 -3.51
#